data_AF-A0A9E5L404-F1
#
_entry.id   AF-A0A9E5L404-F1
#
_cell.length_a   1.000
_cell.length_b   1.000
_cell.length_c   1.000
_cell.angle_alpha   90.00
_cell.angle_beta   90.00
_cell.angle_gamma   90.00
#
_symmetry.space_group_name_H-M   'P 1'
#
loop_
_entity.id
_entity.type
_entity.pdbx_description
1 polymer ?
#
loop_
_entity_poly.entity_id
_entity_poly.type
_entity_poly.pdbx_seq_one_letter_code
_entity_poly.pdbx_strand_id
1 'polypeptide(L)'
;MSTPQTQEWIACPRPAIGDILKWSEPIWAAPNKPRGKRDQIGEQEIVATLRATGEILELEVMSVHKTSSGDAPLSVKSGDHIRRKQSSLEKGACCKQIG
;
A
#
# COMPACT_ATOMS: atom_id res chain seq x y z
N MET A 1 -23.62 17.45 -15.94
CA MET A 1 -22.15 17.39 -15.92
C MET A 1 -21.74 17.02 -14.51
N SER A 2 -21.34 15.77 -14.26
CA SER A 2 -20.94 15.31 -12.93
C SER A 2 -19.60 15.94 -12.58
N THR A 3 -19.54 16.72 -11.52
CA THR A 3 -18.30 17.23 -10.95
C THR A 3 -17.38 16.04 -10.59
N PRO A 4 -16.08 16.08 -10.91
CA PRO A 4 -15.17 15.06 -10.43
C PRO A 4 -15.18 15.12 -8.90
N GLN A 5 -15.65 14.06 -8.25
CA GLN A 5 -15.55 13.93 -6.80
C GLN A 5 -14.06 13.91 -6.46
N THR A 6 -13.54 15.01 -5.91
CA THR A 6 -12.19 15.07 -5.38
C THR A 6 -12.16 14.11 -4.19
N GLN A 7 -11.56 12.94 -4.37
CA GLN A 7 -11.37 12.00 -3.28
C GLN A 7 -10.41 12.64 -2.27
N GLU A 8 -10.92 12.97 -1.10
CA GLU A 8 -10.09 13.55 -0.04
C GLU A 8 -9.38 12.43 0.73
N TRP A 9 -8.08 12.60 0.94
CA TRP A 9 -7.24 11.65 1.64
C TRP A 9 -6.67 12.34 2.88
N ILE A 10 -6.87 11.75 4.06
CA ILE A 10 -6.27 12.22 5.31
C ILE A 10 -5.25 11.24 5.84
N ALA A 11 -4.30 11.70 6.66
CA ALA A 11 -3.41 10.81 7.40
C ALA A 11 -4.21 9.75 8.17
N CYS A 12 -3.67 8.53 8.26
CA CYS A 12 -4.35 7.39 8.87
C CYS A 12 -3.83 7.11 10.30
N PRO A 13 -4.34 7.79 11.35
CA PRO A 13 -3.86 7.56 12.71
C PRO A 13 -4.39 6.26 13.33
N ARG A 14 -5.60 5.83 12.93
CA ARG A 14 -6.28 4.63 13.44
C ARG A 14 -7.20 4.05 12.36
N PRO A 15 -6.72 3.13 11.52
CA PRO A 15 -7.55 2.51 10.50
C PRO A 15 -8.64 1.63 11.13
N ALA A 16 -9.86 1.73 10.62
CA ALA A 16 -11.01 0.92 11.01
C ALA A 16 -11.43 -0.03 9.89
N ILE A 17 -12.06 -1.15 10.24
CA ILE A 17 -12.58 -2.11 9.25
C ILE A 17 -13.55 -1.39 8.31
N GLY A 18 -13.38 -1.62 7.01
CA GLY A 18 -14.12 -0.94 5.94
C GLY A 18 -13.44 0.31 5.38
N ASP A 19 -12.39 0.83 6.04
CA ASP A 19 -11.65 1.98 5.52
C ASP A 19 -10.91 1.62 4.22
N ILE A 20 -10.89 2.57 3.29
CA ILE A 20 -10.03 2.53 2.10
C ILE A 20 -8.74 3.25 2.45
N LEU A 21 -7.64 2.51 2.42
CA LEU A 21 -6.31 2.98 2.79
C LEU A 21 -5.44 3.09 1.55
N LYS A 22 -4.58 4.09 1.54
CA LYS A 22 -3.57 4.34 0.51
C LYS A 22 -2.20 4.54 1.14
N TRP A 23 -1.17 3.87 0.67
CA TRP A 23 0.19 4.02 1.18
C TRP A 23 1.22 3.59 0.12
N SER A 24 2.48 3.99 0.33
CA SER A 24 3.60 3.61 -0.53
C SER A 24 4.41 2.45 0.06
N GLU A 25 4.81 1.50 -0.77
CA GLU A 25 5.74 0.42 -0.42
C GLU A 25 6.96 0.39 -1.35
N PRO A 26 8.16 0.11 -0.82
CA PRO A 26 9.33 -0.14 -1.65
C PRO A 26 9.22 -1.49 -2.37
N ILE A 27 9.65 -1.51 -3.62
CA ILE A 27 9.85 -2.74 -4.40
C ILE A 27 11.32 -3.16 -4.24
N TRP A 28 11.54 -4.38 -3.75
CA TRP A 28 12.86 -4.93 -3.48
C TRP A 28 13.28 -5.93 -4.55
N ALA A 29 14.51 -5.83 -5.06
CA ALA A 29 15.10 -6.86 -5.91
C ALA A 29 15.30 -8.18 -5.16
N ALA A 30 15.50 -9.28 -5.89
CA ALA A 30 16.05 -10.48 -5.30
C ALA A 30 17.42 -10.18 -4.65
N PRO A 31 17.77 -10.79 -3.51
CA PRO A 31 19.09 -10.57 -2.89
C PRO A 31 20.20 -11.02 -3.83
N ASN A 32 21.17 -10.14 -4.11
CA ASN A 32 22.35 -10.47 -4.91
C ASN A 32 23.35 -11.40 -4.17
N LYS A 33 23.23 -11.52 -2.84
CA LYS A 33 24.04 -12.39 -1.99
C LYS A 33 23.15 -13.16 -1.00
N PRO A 34 23.52 -14.39 -0.58
CA PRO A 34 22.70 -15.24 0.32
C PRO A 34 22.29 -14.60 1.65
N ARG A 35 23.02 -13.59 2.13
CA ARG A 35 22.69 -12.81 3.34
C ARG A 35 22.86 -11.29 3.13
N GLY A 36 22.65 -10.83 1.90
CA GLY A 36 22.78 -9.40 1.54
C GLY A 36 21.50 -8.61 1.79
N LYS A 37 21.64 -7.30 2.03
CA LYS A 37 20.51 -6.35 1.97
C LYS A 37 19.96 -6.36 0.55
N ARG A 38 18.63 -6.35 0.41
CA ARG A 38 17.98 -6.23 -0.90
C ARG A 38 18.10 -4.79 -1.37
N ASP A 39 18.37 -4.62 -2.66
CA ASP A 39 18.38 -3.30 -3.28
C ASP A 39 16.95 -2.85 -3.55
N GLN A 40 16.62 -1.61 -3.18
CA GLN A 40 15.34 -1.00 -3.56
C GLN A 40 15.42 -0.66 -5.04
N ILE A 41 14.53 -1.24 -5.84
CA ILE A 41 14.49 -1.07 -7.30
C ILE A 41 13.28 -0.26 -7.76
N GLY A 42 12.41 0.14 -6.85
CA GLY A 42 11.26 0.96 -7.15
C GLY A 42 10.37 1.21 -5.95
N GLU A 43 9.23 1.82 -6.23
CA GLU A 43 8.15 2.10 -5.29
C GLU A 43 6.82 1.86 -5.96
N GLN A 44 5.84 1.45 -5.16
CA GLN A 44 4.46 1.26 -5.57
C GLN A 44 3.53 1.91 -4.55
N GLU A 45 2.49 2.58 -5.02
CA GLU A 45 1.35 3.02 -4.23
C GLU A 45 0.30 1.91 -4.25
N ILE A 46 -0.22 1.56 -3.07
CA ILE A 46 -1.25 0.54 -2.91
C ILE A 46 -2.49 1.22 -2.35
N VAL A 47 -3.65 0.94 -2.95
CA VAL A 47 -4.96 1.25 -2.40
C VAL A 47 -5.65 -0.05 -2.05
N ALA A 48 -6.12 -0.18 -0.81
CA ALA A 48 -6.76 -1.40 -0.33
C ALA A 48 -7.87 -1.12 0.68
N THR A 49 -8.88 -1.99 0.74
CA THR A 49 -9.90 -1.96 1.79
C THR A 49 -9.44 -2.77 2.99
N LEU A 50 -9.54 -2.20 4.18
CA LEU A 50 -9.25 -2.92 5.43
C LEU A 50 -10.38 -3.91 5.74
N ARG A 51 -10.06 -5.20 5.80
CA ARG A 51 -11.02 -6.29 6.07
C ARG A 51 -11.01 -6.75 7.52
N ALA A 52 -9.86 -6.77 8.16
CA ALA A 52 -9.74 -7.13 9.57
C ALA A 52 -8.63 -6.35 10.28
N THR A 53 -8.80 -6.12 11.58
CA THR A 53 -7.85 -5.47 12.46
C THR A 53 -7.37 -6.43 13.56
N GLY A 54 -6.14 -6.21 14.03
CA GLY A 54 -5.46 -7.06 15.03
C GLY A 54 -4.01 -6.61 15.17
N GLU A 55 -3.11 -7.50 15.58
CA GLU A 55 -1.65 -7.23 15.53
C GLU A 55 -1.17 -6.98 14.08
N ILE A 56 -1.84 -7.62 13.13
CA ILE A 56 -1.62 -7.50 11.70
C ILE A 56 -2.95 -7.13 11.05
N LEU A 57 -2.91 -6.14 10.17
CA LEU A 57 -4.04 -5.70 9.37
C LEU A 57 -4.19 -6.62 8.16
N GLU A 58 -5.41 -7.01 7.85
CA GLU A 58 -5.75 -7.78 6.65
C GLU A 58 -6.47 -6.87 5.65
N LEU A 59 -5.92 -6.77 4.44
CA LEU A 59 -6.39 -5.83 3.43
C LEU A 59 -6.66 -6.54 2.11
N GLU A 60 -7.67 -6.09 1.41
CA GLU A 60 -7.96 -6.50 0.04
C GLU A 60 -7.54 -5.39 -0.93
N VAL A 61 -6.59 -5.71 -1.80
CA VAL A 61 -5.98 -4.75 -2.71
C VAL A 61 -6.96 -4.35 -3.81
N MET A 62 -7.27 -3.06 -3.90
CA MET A 62 -8.12 -2.50 -4.94
C MET A 62 -7.29 -2.13 -6.18
N SER A 63 -6.22 -1.36 -5.96
CA SER A 63 -5.33 -0.93 -7.03
C SER A 63 -3.89 -0.85 -6.54
N VAL A 64 -2.99 -1.03 -7.49
CA VAL A 64 -1.55 -0.88 -7.29
C VAL A 64 -1.03 -0.04 -8.44
N HIS A 65 -0.34 1.03 -8.11
CA HIS A 65 0.30 1.88 -9.10
C HIS A 65 1.80 1.94 -8.84
N LYS A 66 2.60 1.68 -9.87
CA LYS A 66 4.03 1.85 -9.77
C LYS A 66 4.36 3.34 -9.85
N THR A 67 5.01 3.88 -8.82
CA THR A 67 5.39 5.29 -8.78
C THR A 67 6.82 5.53 -9.29
N SER A 68 7.66 4.49 -9.32
CA SER A 68 9.02 4.56 -9.84
C SER A 68 9.12 4.33 -11.34
N SER A 69 10.00 5.07 -12.03
CA SER A 69 10.19 5.03 -13.50
C SER A 69 10.91 3.78 -14.05
N GLY A 70 11.37 2.85 -13.21
CA GLY A 70 12.09 1.64 -13.66
C GLY A 70 11.17 0.55 -14.21
N ASP A 71 11.72 -0.64 -14.47
CA ASP A 71 10.98 -1.85 -14.91
C ASP A 71 10.74 -2.88 -13.78
N ALA A 72 11.01 -2.49 -12.53
CA ALA A 72 10.69 -3.29 -11.35
C ALA A 72 9.24 -3.84 -11.36
N PRO A 73 9.04 -5.17 -11.30
CA PRO A 73 7.70 -5.74 -11.26
C PRO A 73 7.00 -5.35 -9.94
N LEU A 74 5.69 -5.12 -10.00
CA LEU A 74 4.87 -4.92 -8.80
C LEU A 74 4.96 -6.15 -7.91
N SER A 75 4.99 -5.94 -6.59
CA SER A 75 5.06 -7.06 -5.63
C SER A 75 3.70 -7.53 -5.16
N VAL A 76 2.64 -6.77 -5.46
CA VAL A 76 1.23 -7.08 -5.20
C VAL A 76 0.40 -6.71 -6.42
N LYS A 77 -0.79 -7.30 -6.56
CA LYS A 77 -1.74 -6.99 -7.63
C LYS A 77 -3.13 -6.72 -7.07
N SER A 78 -3.97 -6.04 -7.86
CA SER A 78 -5.40 -5.90 -7.57
C SER A 78 -6.05 -7.27 -7.33
N GLY A 79 -6.90 -7.34 -6.31
CA GLY A 79 -7.58 -8.55 -5.85
C GLY A 79 -6.77 -9.40 -4.86
N ASP A 80 -5.50 -9.08 -4.60
CA ASP A 80 -4.73 -9.79 -3.58
C ASP A 80 -5.27 -9.52 -2.17
N HIS A 81 -5.25 -10.55 -1.32
CA HIS A 81 -5.45 -10.41 0.11
C HIS A 81 -4.09 -10.36 0.78
N ILE A 82 -3.74 -9.20 1.34
CA ILE A 82 -2.42 -8.93 1.91
C ILE A 82 -2.49 -8.68 3.41
N ARG A 83 -1.37 -8.94 4.07
CA ARG A 83 -1.21 -8.74 5.52
C ARG A 83 -0.10 -7.73 5.76
N ARG A 84 -0.37 -6.70 6.57
CA ARG A 84 0.61 -5.64 6.89
C ARG A 84 0.52 -5.23 8.36
N LYS A 85 1.67 -4.89 8.96
CA LYS A 85 1.69 -4.22 10.26
C LYS A 85 1.27 -2.77 10.09
N GLN A 86 0.55 -2.22 11.06
CA GLN A 86 0.16 -0.81 11.03
C GLN A 86 1.38 0.12 10.84
N SER A 87 2.47 -0.15 11.56
CA SER A 87 3.72 0.62 11.45
C SER A 87 4.39 0.54 10.07
N SER A 88 4.11 -0.49 9.27
CA SER A 88 4.55 -0.55 7.88
C SER A 88 3.75 0.42 7.01
N LEU A 89 2.44 0.51 7.23
CA LEU A 89 1.58 1.46 6.51
C LEU A 89 1.97 2.89 6.89
N GLU A 90 2.18 3.17 8.17
CA GLU A 90 2.59 4.50 8.67
C GLU A 90 3.90 4.99 8.03
N LYS A 91 4.90 4.10 7.90
CA LYS A 91 6.17 4.40 7.20
C LYS A 91 5.96 4.71 5.72
N GLY A 92 4.92 4.15 5.11
CA GLY A 92 4.50 4.41 3.74
C GLY A 92 3.62 5.66 3.58
N ALA A 93 3.58 6.55 4.57
CA ALA A 93 2.72 7.74 4.59
C ALA A 93 1.23 7.38 4.39
N CYS A 94 0.73 6.42 5.18
CA CYS A 94 -0.63 5.94 5.05
C CYS A 94 -1.67 7.06 5.17
N CYS A 95 -2.57 7.09 4.19
CA CYS A 95 -3.75 7.91 4.15
C CYS A 95 -5.02 7.05 4.09
N LYS A 96 -6.11 7.61 4.59
CA LYS A 96 -7.47 7.05 4.51
C LYS A 96 -8.31 7.93 3.60
N GLN A 97 -9.14 7.32 2.77
CA GLN A 97 -10.12 8.02 1.97
C GLN A 97 -11.27 8.53 2.85
N ILE A 98 -11.61 9.81 2.71
CA ILE A 98 -12.84 10.41 3.23
C ILE A 98 -13.82 10.54 2.07
N GLY A 99 -15.08 10.18 2.34
CA GLY A 99 -16.21 10.36 1.43
C GLY A 99 -16.97 11.64 1.74
#